data_AF-A0A655WSN2-F1
#
_entry.id   AF-A0A655WSN2-F1
#
_cell.length_a   1.000
_cell.length_b   1.000
_cell.length_c   1.000
_cell.angle_alpha   90.00
_cell.angle_beta   90.00
_cell.angle_gamma   90.00
#
_symmetry.space_group_name_H-M   'P 1'
#
loop_
_entity.id
_entity.type
_entity.pdbx_description
1 polymer ?
#
loop_
_entity_poly.entity_id
_entity_poly.type
_entity_poly.pdbx_seq_one_letter_code
_entity_poly.pdbx_strand_id
1 'polypeptide(L)'
;MLLNEEAILSGQDFGVRIDVDTRRLTFLQLTADKGWQKWQNDKMTNQTTLKEGLQLDFELGGGAWQKDDRLFNPGSLFDEEMFADEKKEQKQEPAPQLFVLSSGEVTPFTLSIFPKGQEPDEQWRVTAQENGTLRLLAPGESDEE
;
A
#
# COMPACT_ATOMS: atom_id res chain seq x y z
N MET A 1 9.13 -2.71 14.56
CA MET A 1 9.61 -3.42 13.36
C MET A 1 8.67 -3.04 12.24
N LEU A 2 9.25 -2.52 11.16
CA LEU A 2 8.51 -2.11 9.97
C LEU A 2 8.26 -3.33 9.07
N LEU A 3 7.24 -3.26 8.21
CA LEU A 3 6.88 -4.38 7.34
C LEU A 3 7.98 -4.74 6.33
N ASN A 4 8.73 -3.74 5.84
CA ASN A 4 9.87 -3.97 4.94
C ASN A 4 11.03 -4.69 5.63
N GLU A 5 11.31 -4.37 6.91
CA GLU A 5 12.30 -5.10 7.70
C GLU A 5 11.89 -6.57 7.88
N GLU A 6 10.60 -6.80 8.17
CA GLU A 6 10.08 -8.15 8.34
C GLU A 6 10.18 -8.96 7.03
N ALA A 7 9.91 -8.36 5.88
CA ALA A 7 10.06 -9.00 4.57
C ALA A 7 11.48 -9.54 4.35
N ILE A 8 12.48 -8.71 4.65
CA ILE A 8 13.89 -9.07 4.52
C ILE A 8 14.27 -10.16 5.52
N LEU A 9 13.85 -10.04 6.79
CA LEU A 9 14.23 -10.96 7.86
C LEU A 9 13.58 -12.34 7.73
N SER A 10 12.32 -12.38 7.30
CA SER A 10 11.56 -13.62 7.14
C SER A 10 11.77 -14.29 5.78
N GLY A 11 12.32 -13.56 4.79
CA GLY A 11 12.42 -14.00 3.41
C GLY A 11 11.04 -14.16 2.74
N GLN A 12 10.02 -13.49 3.27
CA GLN A 12 8.63 -13.60 2.85
C GLN A 12 8.20 -12.32 2.14
N ASP A 13 7.49 -12.47 1.03
CA ASP A 13 6.86 -11.34 0.36
C ASP A 13 5.54 -10.97 1.02
N PHE A 14 5.36 -9.67 1.23
CA PHE A 14 4.19 -9.06 1.83
C PHE A 14 3.53 -8.08 0.87
N GLY A 15 2.32 -7.67 1.21
CA GLY A 15 1.69 -6.56 0.52
C GLY A 15 0.66 -5.85 1.37
N VAL A 16 0.27 -4.67 0.90
CA VAL A 16 -0.72 -3.82 1.55
C VAL A 16 -1.81 -3.49 0.54
N ARG A 17 -3.04 -3.84 0.90
CA ARG A 17 -4.24 -3.44 0.16
C ARG A 17 -4.84 -2.20 0.83
N ILE A 18 -5.12 -1.18 0.04
CA ILE A 18 -5.63 0.11 0.48
C ILE A 18 -7.01 0.31 -0.10
N ASP A 19 -7.97 0.58 0.77
CA ASP A 19 -9.34 0.92 0.43
C ASP A 19 -9.59 2.34 0.93
N VAL A 20 -9.58 3.30 0.01
CA VAL A 20 -9.69 4.74 0.29
C VAL A 20 -11.07 5.09 0.83
N ASP A 21 -12.13 4.54 0.25
CA ASP A 21 -13.53 4.82 0.62
C ASP A 21 -13.84 4.40 2.06
N THR A 22 -13.40 3.20 2.44
CA THR A 22 -13.57 2.70 3.81
C THR A 22 -12.42 3.10 4.74
N ARG A 23 -11.36 3.71 4.19
CA ARG A 23 -10.13 4.14 4.86
C ARG A 23 -9.42 3.00 5.59
N ARG A 24 -9.34 1.86 4.91
CA ARG A 24 -8.86 0.60 5.46
C ARG A 24 -7.58 0.17 4.76
N LEU A 25 -6.58 -0.15 5.57
CA LEU A 25 -5.36 -0.82 5.14
C LEU A 25 -5.44 -2.28 5.58
N THR A 26 -5.15 -3.21 4.67
CA THR A 26 -5.12 -4.65 4.96
C THR A 26 -3.75 -5.20 4.60
N PHE A 27 -3.09 -5.82 5.56
CA PHE A 27 -1.76 -6.41 5.40
C PHE A 27 -1.88 -7.87 5.00
N LEU A 28 -1.17 -8.23 3.93
CA LEU A 28 -1.21 -9.54 3.30
C LEU A 28 0.19 -10.14 3.27
N GLN A 29 0.26 -11.47 3.27
CA GLN A 29 1.46 -12.27 3.05
C GLN A 29 1.22 -13.22 1.86
N LEU A 30 2.24 -13.45 1.04
CA LEU A 30 2.15 -14.34 -0.12
C LEU A 30 2.61 -15.76 0.24
N THR A 31 1.69 -16.71 0.40
CA THR A 31 2.08 -18.10 0.66
C THR A 31 2.15 -18.92 -0.63
N ALA A 32 3.14 -19.82 -0.73
CA ALA A 32 3.32 -20.64 -1.94
C ALA A 32 2.13 -21.58 -2.23
N ASP A 33 1.36 -21.95 -1.19
CA ASP A 33 0.27 -22.90 -1.25
C ASP A 33 -1.13 -22.27 -1.41
N LYS A 34 -1.32 -21.02 -0.97
CA LYS A 34 -2.63 -20.35 -0.93
C LYS A 34 -2.65 -18.95 -1.56
N GLY A 35 -1.52 -18.55 -2.14
CA GLY A 35 -1.33 -17.20 -2.65
C GLY A 35 -1.45 -16.15 -1.53
N TRP A 36 -2.03 -15.00 -1.86
CA TRP A 36 -2.24 -13.92 -0.90
C TRP A 36 -3.19 -14.32 0.22
N GLN A 37 -2.74 -14.15 1.46
CA GLN A 37 -3.50 -14.40 2.67
C GLN A 37 -3.36 -13.20 3.61
N LYS A 38 -4.35 -12.94 4.46
CA LYS A 38 -4.18 -11.93 5.52
C LYS A 38 -2.99 -12.31 6.37
N TRP A 39 -2.09 -11.35 6.58
CA TRP A 39 -0.95 -11.55 7.44
C TRP A 39 -1.45 -11.90 8.85
N GLN A 40 -0.77 -12.79 9.55
CA GLN A 40 -1.07 -13.11 10.94
C GLN A 40 0.23 -12.97 11.72
N ASN A 41 0.25 -12.01 12.65
CA ASN A 41 1.38 -11.76 13.52
C ASN A 41 0.85 -11.38 14.90
N ASP A 42 1.46 -11.91 15.95
CA ASP A 42 1.13 -11.59 17.33
C ASP A 42 1.45 -10.12 17.69
N LYS A 43 2.36 -9.49 16.93
CA LYS A 43 2.88 -8.13 17.19
C LYS A 43 2.17 -7.02 16.41
N MET A 44 1.43 -7.33 15.36
CA MET A 44 0.81 -6.32 14.49
C MET A 44 -0.55 -6.77 13.97
N THR A 45 -1.52 -5.85 13.99
CA THR A 45 -2.83 -6.10 13.41
C THR A 45 -2.71 -6.20 11.89
N ASN A 46 -3.40 -7.17 11.31
CA ASN A 46 -3.44 -7.40 9.87
C ASN A 46 -4.38 -6.45 9.11
N GLN A 47 -5.04 -5.55 9.81
CA GLN A 47 -5.93 -4.57 9.24
C GLN A 47 -5.98 -3.33 10.14
N THR A 48 -6.08 -2.15 9.54
CA THR A 48 -6.28 -0.91 10.27
C THR A 48 -7.29 -0.07 9.52
N THR A 49 -8.28 0.46 10.24
CA THR A 49 -9.27 1.40 9.68
C THR A 49 -9.08 2.75 10.37
N LEU A 50 -8.93 3.80 9.56
CA LEU A 50 -8.79 5.16 10.09
C LEU A 50 -10.10 5.62 10.74
N LYS A 51 -9.99 6.48 11.75
CA LYS A 51 -11.13 7.05 12.47
C LYS A 51 -11.98 7.92 11.54
N GLU A 52 -13.26 8.10 11.89
CA GLU A 52 -14.21 8.81 11.02
C GLU A 52 -13.82 10.25 10.66
N GLY A 53 -13.10 10.93 11.55
CA GLY A 53 -12.60 12.30 11.34
C GLY A 53 -11.35 12.40 10.46
N LEU A 54 -10.81 11.28 9.98
CA LEU A 54 -9.66 11.24 9.08
C LEU A 54 -10.10 10.80 7.68
N GLN A 55 -9.40 11.33 6.69
CA GLN A 55 -9.44 10.92 5.30
C GLN A 55 -8.12 10.23 4.93
N LEU A 56 -8.21 9.37 3.94
CA LEU A 56 -7.11 8.65 3.34
C LEU A 56 -7.08 9.04 1.87
N ASP A 57 -5.90 9.29 1.33
CA ASP A 57 -5.69 9.38 -0.11
C ASP A 57 -4.47 8.54 -0.49
N PHE A 58 -4.48 8.01 -1.71
CA PHE A 58 -3.50 7.03 -2.16
C PHE A 58 -3.14 7.25 -3.62
N GLU A 59 -1.84 7.42 -3.86
CA GLU A 59 -1.27 7.51 -5.18
C GLU A 59 -0.23 6.40 -5.38
N LEU A 60 -0.41 5.63 -6.44
CA LEU A 60 0.58 4.64 -6.87
C LEU A 60 1.68 5.35 -7.69
N GLY A 61 2.94 5.13 -7.33
CA GLY A 61 4.10 5.85 -7.87
C GLY A 61 4.72 6.83 -6.87
N GLY A 62 5.99 7.19 -7.11
CA GLY A 62 6.74 8.19 -6.33
C GLY A 62 6.72 9.60 -6.96
N GLY A 63 7.43 10.55 -6.34
CA GLY A 63 7.44 11.98 -6.70
C GLY A 63 7.76 12.33 -8.17
N ALA A 64 8.35 11.43 -8.96
CA ALA A 64 8.56 11.63 -10.40
C ALA A 64 7.28 11.48 -11.27
N TRP A 65 6.24 10.81 -10.75
CA TRP A 65 4.93 10.63 -11.40
C TRP A 65 3.97 11.80 -11.18
N GLN A 66 4.38 12.81 -10.39
CA GLN A 66 3.63 14.06 -10.17
C GLN A 66 3.65 15.02 -11.37
N LYS A 67 4.38 14.71 -12.44
CA LYS A 67 4.28 15.49 -13.67
C LYS A 67 2.96 15.14 -14.36
N ASP A 68 2.11 16.16 -14.46
CA ASP A 68 0.72 16.25 -14.96
C ASP A 68 0.41 15.55 -16.31
N ASP A 69 1.39 14.92 -16.97
CA ASP A 69 1.25 14.13 -18.19
C ASP A 69 1.05 12.63 -17.90
N ARG A 70 0.13 12.29 -17.00
CA ARG A 70 -0.29 10.90 -16.81
C ARG A 70 -1.09 10.45 -18.04
N LEU A 71 -0.46 9.66 -18.91
CA LEU A 71 -1.11 9.02 -20.07
C LEU A 71 -2.07 7.86 -19.69
N PHE A 72 -2.11 7.49 -18.40
CA PHE A 72 -2.93 6.38 -17.91
C PHE A 72 -3.67 6.78 -16.63
N ASN A 73 -4.99 6.57 -16.63
CA ASN A 73 -5.81 6.63 -15.43
C ASN A 73 -5.76 5.25 -14.73
N PRO A 74 -5.42 5.17 -13.44
CA PRO A 74 -5.17 3.90 -12.73
C PRO A 74 -6.41 2.99 -12.50
N GLY A 75 -7.52 3.23 -13.17
CA GLY A 75 -8.80 2.56 -12.91
C GLY A 75 -9.17 1.38 -13.82
N SER A 76 -8.29 0.90 -14.70
CA SER A 76 -8.71 -0.10 -15.72
C SER A 76 -7.71 -1.20 -16.06
N LEU A 77 -6.45 -1.15 -15.59
CA LEU A 77 -5.45 -2.17 -15.95
C LEU A 77 -5.40 -3.37 -15.01
N PHE A 78 -6.13 -3.32 -13.89
CA PHE A 78 -6.19 -4.38 -12.90
C PHE A 78 -7.64 -4.86 -12.70
N ASP A 79 -8.41 -4.96 -13.79
CA ASP A 79 -9.74 -5.59 -13.73
C ASP A 79 -9.59 -7.07 -13.39
N GLU A 80 -10.00 -7.42 -12.17
CA GLU A 80 -9.92 -8.76 -11.56
C GLU A 80 -10.65 -9.84 -12.38
N GLU A 81 -11.52 -9.46 -13.31
CA GLU A 81 -12.24 -10.39 -14.19
C GLU A 81 -11.33 -11.06 -15.25
N MET A 82 -10.16 -10.50 -15.55
CA MET A 82 -9.26 -11.03 -16.58
C MET A 82 -8.32 -12.15 -16.09
N PHE A 83 -8.29 -12.42 -14.78
CA PHE A 83 -7.33 -13.34 -14.15
C PHE A 83 -7.98 -14.47 -13.32
N ALA A 84 -9.31 -14.62 -13.38
CA ALA A 84 -10.01 -15.64 -12.60
C ALA A 84 -9.94 -17.03 -13.28
N ASP A 85 -8.90 -17.81 -12.96
CA ASP A 85 -8.86 -19.24 -13.28
C ASP A 85 -9.91 -20.01 -12.44
N GLU A 86 -10.84 -20.70 -13.11
CA GLU A 86 -11.95 -21.46 -12.52
C GLU A 86 -11.52 -22.76 -11.79
N LYS A 87 -10.71 -22.66 -10.73
CA LYS A 87 -10.48 -23.81 -9.82
C LYS A 87 -10.88 -23.48 -8.39
N LYS A 88 -11.87 -24.22 -7.90
CA LYS A 88 -12.35 -24.22 -6.51
C LYS A 88 -11.27 -24.76 -5.55
N GLU A 89 -10.24 -24.00 -5.21
CA GLU A 89 -9.32 -24.36 -4.12
C GLU A 89 -8.86 -23.11 -3.35
N GLN A 90 -9.33 -23.00 -2.11
CA GLN A 90 -9.00 -21.99 -1.07
C GLN A 90 -9.26 -20.51 -1.43
N LYS A 91 -9.97 -19.80 -0.54
CA LYS A 91 -10.24 -18.36 -0.71
C LYS A 91 -8.94 -17.58 -0.56
N GLN A 92 -8.26 -17.34 -1.67
CA GLN A 92 -7.16 -16.40 -1.77
C GLN A 92 -7.71 -14.97 -1.57
N GLU A 93 -6.97 -14.13 -0.85
CA GLU A 93 -7.28 -12.70 -0.79
C GLU A 93 -6.96 -12.02 -2.13
N PRO A 94 -7.74 -11.00 -2.52
CA PRO A 94 -7.40 -10.15 -3.66
C PRO A 94 -5.98 -9.61 -3.56
N ALA A 95 -5.31 -9.49 -4.71
CA ALA A 95 -3.95 -8.99 -4.79
C ALA A 95 -3.85 -7.55 -4.22
N PRO A 96 -2.75 -7.22 -3.52
CA PRO A 96 -2.53 -5.87 -2.99
C PRO A 96 -2.09 -4.89 -4.09
N GLN A 97 -2.28 -3.59 -3.83
CA GLN A 97 -1.73 -2.52 -4.68
C GLN A 97 -0.24 -2.30 -4.38
N LEU A 98 0.18 -2.51 -3.13
CA LEU A 98 1.56 -2.30 -2.69
C LEU A 98 2.23 -3.64 -2.38
N PHE A 99 3.36 -3.89 -3.02
CA PHE A 99 4.21 -5.05 -2.76
C PHE A 99 5.41 -4.63 -1.92
N VAL A 100 5.73 -5.46 -0.94
CA VAL A 100 6.91 -5.35 -0.08
C VAL A 100 7.63 -6.68 -0.18
N LEU A 101 8.68 -6.72 -1.00
CA LEU A 101 9.36 -7.95 -1.37
C LEU A 101 10.49 -8.25 -0.39
N SER A 102 10.77 -9.54 -0.24
CA SER A 102 11.90 -10.06 0.55
C SER A 102 13.27 -9.61 0.04
N SER A 103 13.37 -9.13 -1.20
CA SER A 103 14.55 -8.47 -1.76
C SER A 103 14.86 -7.11 -1.12
N GLY A 104 13.90 -6.53 -0.38
CA GLY A 104 13.94 -5.16 0.11
C GLY A 104 13.29 -4.15 -0.85
N GLU A 105 12.80 -4.60 -2.02
CA GLU A 105 12.06 -3.76 -2.94
C GLU A 105 10.65 -3.45 -2.40
N VAL A 106 10.25 -2.19 -2.52
CA VAL A 106 8.92 -1.72 -2.16
C VAL A 106 8.33 -1.00 -3.36
N THR A 107 7.06 -1.29 -3.68
CA THR A 107 6.35 -0.56 -4.74
C THR A 107 6.34 0.93 -4.39
N PRO A 108 6.77 1.84 -5.27
CA PRO A 108 6.73 3.27 -4.98
C PRO A 108 5.29 3.77 -4.79
N PHE A 109 5.04 4.58 -3.77
CA PHE A 109 3.73 5.11 -3.47
C PHE A 109 3.79 6.39 -2.64
N THR A 110 2.67 7.12 -2.61
CA THR A 110 2.37 8.14 -1.62
C THR A 110 1.02 7.84 -0.97
N LEU A 111 1.01 7.75 0.35
CA LEU A 111 -0.20 7.60 1.17
C LEU A 111 -0.37 8.85 2.03
N SER A 112 -1.49 9.55 1.86
CA SER A 112 -1.77 10.79 2.57
C SER A 112 -2.88 10.60 3.59
N ILE A 113 -2.70 11.16 4.79
CA ILE A 113 -3.68 11.12 5.87
C ILE A 113 -3.89 12.55 6.39
N PHE A 114 -5.14 12.99 6.40
CA PHE A 114 -5.51 14.35 6.82
C PHE A 114 -6.90 14.39 7.48
N PRO A 115 -7.17 15.37 8.36
CA PRO A 115 -8.49 15.55 8.93
C PRO A 115 -9.54 15.92 7.89
N LYS A 116 -10.77 15.45 8.09
CA LYS A 116 -11.88 15.72 7.17
C LYS A 116 -12.19 17.22 7.11
N GLY A 117 -12.23 17.77 5.90
CA GLY A 117 -12.59 19.18 5.66
C GLY A 117 -11.43 20.18 5.86
N GLN A 118 -10.20 19.68 5.94
CA GLN A 118 -8.98 20.49 5.91
C GLN A 118 -8.36 20.45 4.50
N GLU A 119 -7.58 21.48 4.15
CA GLU A 119 -6.88 21.53 2.87
C GLU A 119 -5.79 20.44 2.81
N PRO A 120 -5.50 19.86 1.62
CA PRO A 120 -4.51 18.80 1.45
C PRO A 120 -3.09 19.17 1.90
N ASP A 121 -2.76 20.46 1.99
CA ASP A 121 -1.43 20.95 2.34
C ASP A 121 -1.05 20.63 3.81
N GLU A 122 -2.03 20.31 4.67
CA GLU A 122 -1.83 19.94 6.07
C GLU A 122 -1.92 18.41 6.30
N GLN A 123 -1.34 17.62 5.39
CA GLN A 123 -1.41 16.16 5.44
C GLN A 123 -0.11 15.49 5.93
N TRP A 124 -0.26 14.39 6.65
CA TRP A 124 0.83 13.45 6.87
C TRP A 124 0.98 12.58 5.62
N ARG A 125 2.21 12.39 5.15
CA ARG A 125 2.49 11.54 3.99
C ARG A 125 3.45 10.42 4.34
N VAL A 126 3.10 9.19 3.94
CA VAL A 126 4.03 8.07 3.90
C VAL A 126 4.41 7.86 2.43
N THR A 127 5.69 7.98 2.12
CA THR A 127 6.20 7.79 0.76
C THR A 127 7.16 6.61 0.70
N ALA A 128 7.04 5.80 -0.36
CA ALA A 128 8.07 4.85 -0.76
C ALA A 128 8.73 5.38 -2.04
N GLN A 129 10.03 5.61 -1.97
CA GLN A 129 10.85 6.02 -3.12
C GLN A 129 11.27 4.81 -3.96
N GLU A 130 11.68 5.05 -5.20
CA GLU A 130 12.12 4.00 -6.14
C GLU A 130 13.33 3.20 -5.65
N ASN A 131 14.14 3.79 -4.76
CA ASN A 131 15.27 3.12 -4.11
C ASN A 131 14.86 2.25 -2.91
N GLY A 132 13.56 2.10 -2.63
CA GLY A 132 13.02 1.35 -1.49
C GLY A 132 12.99 2.11 -0.16
N THR A 133 13.42 3.37 -0.12
CA THR A 133 13.39 4.20 1.09
C THR A 133 11.96 4.59 1.44
N LEU A 134 11.57 4.32 2.69
CA LEU A 134 10.29 4.77 3.26
C LEU A 134 10.52 6.05 4.07
N ARG A 135 9.75 7.11 3.78
CA ARG A 135 9.76 8.36 4.55
C ARG A 135 8.36 8.67 5.10
N LEU A 136 8.33 9.23 6.31
CA LEU A 136 7.15 9.85 6.90
C LEU A 136 7.37 11.36 6.90
N LEU A 137 6.55 12.09 6.17
CA LEU A 137 6.59 13.54 6.08
C LEU A 137 5.44 14.13 6.90
N ALA A 138 5.77 15.05 7.80
CA ALA A 138 4.78 15.82 8.53
C ALA A 138 4.13 16.90 7.64
N PRO A 139 2.99 17.47 8.06
CA PRO A 139 2.41 18.64 7.40
C PRO A 139 3.44 19.76 7.18
N GLY A 140 3.59 20.21 5.94
CA GLY A 140 4.55 21.24 5.54
C GLY A 140 5.97 20.76 5.26
N GLU A 141 6.31 19.49 5.48
CA GLU A 141 7.61 18.92 5.06
C GLU A 141 7.58 18.51 3.58
N SER A 142 8.61 18.90 2.82
CA SER A 142 8.85 18.48 1.44
C SER A 142 9.94 17.40 1.37
N ASP A 143 9.86 16.56 0.34
CA ASP A 143 10.87 15.53 0.01
C ASP A 143 12.07 16.14 -0.76
N GLU A 144 12.41 17.41 -0.50
CA GLU A 144 13.57 18.08 -1.10
C GLU A 144 14.84 17.74 -0.29
N GLU A 145 15.47 16.60 -0.63
CA GLU A 145 16.89 16.31 -0.37
C GLU A 145 17.57 15.68 -1.59
#